data_AF-A0A7C3G323-F1
#
_entry.id   AF-A0A7C3G323-F1
#
_cell.length_a   1.000
_cell.length_b   1.000
_cell.length_c   1.000
_cell.angle_alpha   90.00
_cell.angle_beta   90.00
_cell.angle_gamma   90.00
#
_symmetry.space_group_name_H-M   'P 1'
#
loop_
_entity.id
_entity.type
_entity.pdbx_description
1 polymer ?
#
loop_
_entity_poly.entity_id
_entity_poly.type
_entity_poly.pdbx_seq_one_letter_code
_entity_poly.pdbx_strand_id
1 'polypeptide(L)'
;MPATSPPFGYKRIYEDYDQVLAQYARWLNSGASGADQVIDLHGVLTNYLAKRRQRTPDFVLARDGIHPAAEGHRLMGETILRAWGIADPTEPPAQLWQWIVERTRRCHAALLPHVGHRHPAFQKGPPWPKVKKELETLDARIDGWLARHPQ
;
A
#
# COMPACT_ATOMS: atom_id res chain seq x y z
N MET A 1 -9.44 -24.86 -14.19
CA MET A 1 -9.38 -24.16 -15.50
C MET A 1 -9.23 -25.20 -16.59
N PRO A 2 -9.96 -25.10 -17.71
CA PRO A 2 -9.76 -25.99 -18.85
C PRO A 2 -8.32 -25.88 -19.38
N ALA A 3 -7.75 -26.99 -19.85
CA ALA A 3 -6.40 -27.02 -20.44
C ALA A 3 -6.25 -26.15 -21.71
N THR A 4 -7.37 -25.67 -22.26
CA THR A 4 -7.45 -24.89 -23.50
C THR A 4 -7.49 -23.37 -23.28
N SER A 5 -7.47 -22.89 -22.03
CA SER A 5 -7.47 -21.45 -21.76
C SER A 5 -6.14 -20.80 -22.19
N PRO A 6 -6.18 -19.62 -22.86
CA PRO A 6 -4.97 -18.85 -23.13
C PRO A 6 -4.19 -18.56 -21.84
N PRO A 7 -2.85 -18.48 -21.90
CA PRO A 7 -2.04 -18.15 -20.72
C PRO A 7 -2.44 -16.78 -20.15
N PHE A 8 -2.68 -16.74 -18.84
CA PHE A 8 -2.98 -15.54 -18.06
C PHE A 8 -1.83 -15.25 -17.07
N GLY A 9 -1.65 -13.98 -16.72
CA GLY A 9 -0.56 -13.48 -15.88
C GLY A 9 -0.62 -11.96 -15.76
N TYR A 10 0.40 -11.29 -15.22
CA TYR A 10 0.35 -9.82 -15.04
C TYR A 10 0.13 -9.03 -16.35
N LYS A 11 0.43 -9.63 -17.52
CA LYS A 11 0.20 -9.04 -18.84
C LYS A 11 -1.21 -9.28 -19.40
N ARG A 12 -1.93 -10.27 -18.86
CA ARG A 12 -3.30 -10.62 -19.24
C ARG A 12 -4.00 -11.15 -18.00
N ILE A 13 -4.62 -10.24 -17.27
CA ILE A 13 -5.32 -10.54 -16.02
C ILE A 13 -6.48 -11.46 -16.35
N TYR A 14 -6.68 -12.49 -15.53
CA TYR A 14 -7.86 -13.35 -15.62
C TYR A 14 -9.11 -12.52 -15.27
N GLU A 15 -10.14 -12.56 -16.12
CA GLU A 15 -11.32 -11.69 -16.01
C GLU A 15 -12.06 -11.81 -14.68
N ASP A 16 -12.09 -13.01 -14.09
CA ASP A 16 -12.70 -13.27 -12.79
C ASP A 16 -11.68 -13.36 -11.65
N TYR A 17 -10.48 -12.80 -11.80
CA TYR A 17 -9.46 -12.85 -10.75
C TYR A 17 -9.95 -12.21 -9.45
N ASP A 18 -10.81 -11.20 -9.52
CA ASP A 18 -11.44 -10.61 -8.34
C ASP A 18 -12.30 -11.62 -7.55
N GLN A 19 -12.90 -12.63 -8.20
CA GLN A 19 -13.65 -13.68 -7.49
C GLN A 19 -12.72 -14.55 -6.62
N VAL A 20 -11.47 -14.73 -7.05
CA VAL A 20 -10.43 -15.42 -6.26
C VAL A 20 -10.05 -14.55 -5.07
N LEU A 21 -9.81 -13.25 -5.28
CA LEU A 21 -9.51 -12.31 -4.20
C LEU A 21 -10.66 -12.25 -3.18
N ALA A 22 -11.90 -12.23 -3.63
CA ALA A 22 -13.09 -12.22 -2.77
C ALA A 22 -13.21 -13.50 -1.93
N GLN A 23 -12.81 -14.66 -2.46
CA GLN A 23 -12.77 -15.92 -1.69
C GLN A 23 -11.74 -15.83 -0.56
N TYR A 24 -10.53 -15.35 -0.86
CA TYR A 24 -9.50 -15.16 0.17
C TYR A 24 -9.90 -14.10 1.20
N ALA A 25 -10.52 -12.99 0.79
CA ALA A 25 -11.04 -11.99 1.70
C ALA A 25 -12.08 -12.59 2.67
N ARG A 26 -13.04 -13.38 2.16
CA ARG A 26 -14.02 -14.09 3.01
C ARG A 26 -13.35 -15.07 3.98
N TRP A 27 -12.35 -15.81 3.54
CA TRP A 27 -11.62 -16.73 4.40
C TRP A 27 -10.83 -16.01 5.50
N LEU A 28 -10.17 -14.89 5.19
CA LEU A 28 -9.48 -14.08 6.20
C LEU A 28 -10.48 -13.49 7.21
N ASN A 29 -11.60 -12.96 6.72
CA ASN A 29 -12.66 -12.36 7.54
C ASN A 29 -13.43 -13.38 8.40
N SER A 30 -13.34 -14.69 8.14
CA SER A 30 -13.99 -15.71 8.97
C SER A 30 -13.25 -15.97 10.28
N GLY A 31 -12.10 -15.34 10.50
CA GLY A 31 -11.23 -15.58 11.67
C GLY A 31 -10.33 -16.81 11.51
N ALA A 32 -10.39 -17.51 10.38
CA ALA A 32 -9.58 -18.71 10.13
C ALA A 32 -8.08 -18.42 9.91
N SER A 33 -7.68 -17.14 9.86
CA SER A 33 -6.31 -16.71 9.60
C SER A 33 -5.38 -16.82 10.81
N GLY A 34 -5.93 -16.83 12.04
CA GLY A 34 -5.14 -16.71 13.27
C GLY A 34 -4.45 -15.36 13.46
N ALA A 35 -4.81 -14.34 12.67
CA ALA A 35 -4.26 -12.99 12.81
C ALA A 35 -4.91 -12.23 13.98
N ASP A 36 -4.13 -11.37 14.65
CA ASP A 36 -4.63 -10.51 15.72
C ASP A 36 -5.71 -9.52 15.23
N GLN A 37 -5.60 -9.07 13.98
CA GLN A 37 -6.58 -8.19 13.33
C GLN A 37 -6.61 -8.45 11.83
N VAL A 38 -7.82 -8.45 11.25
CA VAL A 38 -8.04 -8.48 9.79
C VAL A 38 -8.69 -7.16 9.38
N ILE A 39 -8.08 -6.47 8.41
CA ILE A 39 -8.58 -5.22 7.84
C ILE A 39 -8.94 -5.49 6.37
N ASP A 40 -10.23 -5.50 6.05
CA ASP A 40 -10.72 -5.88 4.71
C ASP A 40 -10.65 -4.72 3.70
N LEU A 41 -9.48 -4.54 3.10
CA LEU A 41 -9.30 -3.55 2.03
C LEU A 41 -10.02 -3.95 0.72
N HIS A 42 -10.19 -5.24 0.46
CA HIS A 42 -10.90 -5.74 -0.73
C HIS A 42 -12.37 -5.29 -0.69
N GLY A 43 -13.06 -5.55 0.43
CA GLY A 43 -14.44 -5.16 0.65
C GLY A 43 -14.63 -3.64 0.58
N VAL A 44 -13.71 -2.85 1.17
CA VAL A 44 -13.80 -1.38 1.09
C VAL A 44 -13.67 -0.88 -0.35
N LEU A 45 -12.67 -1.35 -1.09
CA LEU A 45 -12.41 -0.89 -2.47
C LEU A 45 -13.52 -1.31 -3.43
N THR A 46 -14.01 -2.55 -3.35
CA THR A 46 -15.08 -3.06 -4.21
C THR A 46 -16.41 -2.35 -3.96
N ASN A 47 -16.77 -2.11 -2.69
CA ASN A 47 -17.96 -1.34 -2.34
C ASN A 47 -17.86 0.12 -2.83
N TYR A 48 -16.68 0.73 -2.72
CA TYR A 48 -16.46 2.08 -3.23
C TYR A 48 -16.64 2.14 -4.76
N LEU A 49 -16.02 1.21 -5.49
CA LEU A 49 -16.17 1.09 -6.94
C LEU A 49 -17.63 0.89 -7.36
N ALA A 50 -18.35 -0.02 -6.71
CA ALA A 50 -19.75 -0.30 -7.00
C ALA A 50 -20.62 0.96 -6.83
N LYS A 51 -20.44 1.70 -5.72
CA LYS A 51 -21.15 2.95 -5.45
C LYS A 51 -20.83 4.04 -6.47
N ARG A 52 -19.55 4.23 -6.82
CA ARG A 52 -19.13 5.25 -7.82
C ARG A 52 -19.68 4.93 -9.21
N ARG A 53 -19.70 3.65 -9.59
CA ARG A 53 -20.21 3.19 -10.89
C ARG A 53 -21.71 3.34 -11.09
N GLN A 54 -22.49 3.49 -10.01
CA GLN A 54 -23.91 3.86 -10.13
C GLN A 54 -24.10 5.24 -10.78
N ARG A 55 -23.10 6.14 -10.68
CA ARG A 55 -23.14 7.48 -11.26
C ARG A 55 -22.23 7.63 -12.48
N THR A 56 -21.10 6.92 -12.48
CA THR A 56 -20.06 7.00 -13.51
C THR A 56 -19.65 5.57 -13.90
N PRO A 57 -20.37 4.92 -14.84
CA PRO A 57 -20.22 3.50 -15.13
C PRO A 57 -18.80 3.05 -15.49
N ASP A 58 -18.01 3.93 -16.10
CA ASP A 58 -16.63 3.71 -16.53
C ASP A 58 -15.58 4.05 -15.46
N PHE A 59 -16.00 4.42 -14.24
CA PHE A 59 -15.08 4.76 -13.16
C PHE A 59 -14.13 3.60 -12.81
N VAL A 60 -12.85 3.93 -12.62
CA VAL A 60 -11.80 3.00 -12.20
C VAL A 60 -10.96 3.61 -11.08
N LEU A 61 -10.60 2.79 -10.09
CA LEU A 61 -9.58 3.13 -9.09
C LEU A 61 -8.16 2.81 -9.57
N ALA A 62 -8.02 1.83 -10.47
CA ALA A 62 -6.75 1.39 -11.04
C ALA A 62 -6.90 1.27 -12.56
N ARG A 63 -6.10 2.02 -13.34
CA ARG A 63 -6.20 1.98 -14.82
C ARG A 63 -5.78 0.65 -15.41
N ASP A 64 -4.82 -0.01 -14.77
CA ASP A 64 -4.33 -1.34 -15.16
C ASP A 64 -5.05 -2.49 -14.42
N GLY A 65 -6.06 -2.17 -13.61
CA GLY A 65 -6.80 -3.13 -12.80
C GLY A 65 -6.05 -3.68 -11.59
N ILE A 66 -4.80 -3.23 -11.31
CA ILE A 66 -3.97 -3.75 -10.22
C ILE A 66 -3.53 -2.65 -9.26
N HIS A 67 -3.03 -1.51 -9.77
CA HIS A 67 -2.41 -0.47 -8.97
C HIS A 67 -3.38 0.70 -8.75
N PRO A 68 -3.94 0.86 -7.53
CA PRO A 68 -4.84 1.97 -7.25
C PRO A 68 -4.13 3.32 -7.46
N ALA A 69 -4.86 4.29 -7.97
CA ALA A 69 -4.44 5.68 -8.01
C ALA A 69 -4.44 6.30 -6.59
N ALA A 70 -4.08 7.59 -6.50
CA ALA A 70 -4.03 8.32 -5.23
C ALA A 70 -5.32 8.20 -4.41
N GLU A 71 -6.50 8.27 -5.05
CA GLU A 71 -7.81 8.11 -4.39
C GLU A 71 -7.98 6.73 -3.74
N GLY A 72 -7.54 5.66 -4.42
CA GLY A 72 -7.59 4.30 -3.87
C GLY A 72 -6.59 4.10 -2.74
N HIS A 73 -5.37 4.59 -2.89
CA HIS A 73 -4.38 4.58 -1.80
C HIS A 73 -4.85 5.36 -0.57
N ARG A 74 -5.53 6.50 -0.78
CA ARG A 74 -6.13 7.29 0.30
C ARG A 74 -7.19 6.49 1.06
N LEU A 75 -8.13 5.88 0.34
CA LEU A 75 -9.19 5.07 0.92
C LEU A 75 -8.62 3.88 1.72
N MET A 76 -7.57 3.22 1.20
CA MET A 76 -6.88 2.14 1.93
C MET A 76 -6.23 2.66 3.21
N GLY A 77 -5.51 3.78 3.13
CA GLY A 77 -4.84 4.39 4.28
C GLY A 77 -5.82 4.78 5.39
N GLU A 78 -6.90 5.47 5.05
CA GLU A 78 -7.94 5.85 6.01
C GLU A 78 -8.63 4.64 6.65
N THR A 79 -8.85 3.57 5.88
CA THR A 79 -9.44 2.32 6.40
C THR A 79 -8.53 1.70 7.48
N ILE A 80 -7.23 1.65 7.21
CA ILE A 80 -6.24 1.13 8.17
C ILE A 80 -6.20 2.00 9.43
N LEU A 81 -6.11 3.33 9.27
CA LEU A 81 -6.05 4.27 10.39
C LEU A 81 -7.29 4.16 11.28
N ARG A 82 -8.49 4.09 10.68
CA ARG A 82 -9.74 3.90 11.43
C ARG A 82 -9.76 2.56 12.17
N ALA A 83 -9.27 1.49 11.55
CA ALA A 83 -9.17 0.18 12.20
C ALA A 83 -8.19 0.17 13.39
N TRP A 84 -7.22 1.09 13.42
CA TRP A 84 -6.32 1.32 14.55
C TRP A 84 -6.81 2.38 15.54
N GLY A 85 -8.09 2.82 15.43
CA GLY A 85 -8.69 3.77 16.36
C GLY A 85 -8.42 5.24 16.04
N ILE A 86 -7.82 5.55 14.89
CA ILE A 86 -7.58 6.92 14.43
C ILE A 86 -8.76 7.34 13.55
N ALA A 87 -9.78 7.93 14.17
CA ALA A 87 -11.05 8.25 13.51
C ALA A 87 -10.95 9.39 12.48
N ASP A 88 -10.12 10.39 12.77
CA ASP A 88 -9.99 11.63 11.99
C ASP A 88 -8.53 11.87 11.61
N PRO A 89 -8.01 11.15 10.59
CA PRO A 89 -6.64 11.32 10.16
C PRO A 89 -6.43 12.72 9.56
N THR A 90 -5.51 13.48 10.15
CA THR A 90 -5.10 14.79 9.65
C THR A 90 -3.94 14.68 8.67
N GLU A 91 -3.85 15.61 7.72
CA GLU A 91 -2.67 15.71 6.87
C GLU A 91 -1.43 16.07 7.70
N PRO A 92 -0.28 15.40 7.48
CA PRO A 92 0.97 15.85 8.05
C PRO A 92 1.33 17.23 7.46
N PRO A 93 1.87 18.16 8.26
CA PRO A 93 2.40 19.40 7.73
C PRO A 93 3.46 19.14 6.66
N ALA A 94 3.54 20.02 5.65
CA ALA A 94 4.37 19.82 4.45
C ALA A 94 5.84 19.46 4.78
N GLN A 95 6.41 20.06 5.82
CA GLN A 95 7.77 19.76 6.25
C GLN A 95 7.92 18.34 6.80
N LEU A 96 7.00 17.89 7.65
CA LEU A 96 7.00 16.52 8.16
C LEU A 96 6.83 15.53 7.02
N TRP A 97 5.92 15.82 6.09
CA TRP A 97 5.70 15.01 4.90
C TRP A 97 6.96 14.86 4.05
N GLN A 98 7.70 15.96 3.81
CA GLN A 98 8.96 15.92 3.08
C GLN A 98 9.98 14.99 3.72
N TRP A 99 10.13 15.02 5.05
CA TRP A 99 11.04 14.13 5.76
C TRP A 99 10.61 12.67 5.68
N ILE A 100 9.31 12.37 5.81
CA ILE A 100 8.77 11.00 5.68
C ILE A 100 9.01 10.45 4.27
N VAL A 101 8.78 11.27 3.23
CA VAL A 101 9.02 10.88 1.83
C VAL A 101 10.52 10.65 1.58
N GLU A 102 11.37 11.53 2.08
CA GLU A 102 12.83 11.40 1.98
C GLU A 102 13.31 10.10 2.65
N ARG A 103 12.85 9.84 3.88
CA ARG A 103 13.14 8.62 4.64
C ARG A 103 12.76 7.38 3.84
N THR A 104 11.53 7.33 3.34
CA THR A 104 10.99 6.22 2.55
C THR A 104 11.82 5.98 1.29
N ARG A 105 12.16 7.04 0.55
CA ARG A 105 12.95 6.95 -0.68
C ARG A 105 14.37 6.44 -0.43
N ARG A 106 15.06 6.96 0.58
CA ARG A 106 16.43 6.54 0.95
C ARG A 106 16.43 5.07 1.38
N CYS A 107 15.48 4.70 2.24
CA CYS A 107 15.31 3.33 2.73
C CYS A 107 15.08 2.36 1.57
N HIS A 108 14.11 2.64 0.70
CA HIS A 108 13.81 1.82 -0.48
C HIS A 108 15.04 1.64 -1.39
N ALA A 109 15.73 2.73 -1.72
CA ALA A 109 16.89 2.69 -2.61
C ALA A 109 18.05 1.83 -2.06
N ALA A 110 18.27 1.83 -0.74
CA ALA A 110 19.36 1.09 -0.11
C ALA A 110 18.97 -0.35 0.27
N LEU A 111 17.73 -0.57 0.70
CA LEU A 111 17.27 -1.90 1.13
C LEU A 111 17.13 -2.86 -0.03
N LEU A 112 16.59 -2.43 -1.18
CA LEU A 112 16.42 -3.31 -2.34
C LEU A 112 17.70 -4.08 -2.71
N PRO A 113 18.84 -3.42 -3.01
CA PRO A 113 20.06 -4.17 -3.31
C PRO A 113 20.58 -4.95 -2.10
N HIS A 114 20.42 -4.42 -0.88
CA HIS A 114 20.88 -5.08 0.34
C HIS A 114 20.19 -6.43 0.60
N VAL A 115 18.88 -6.54 0.32
CA VAL A 115 18.12 -7.80 0.45
C VAL A 115 18.23 -8.70 -0.79
N GLY A 116 19.10 -8.36 -1.74
CA GLY A 116 19.34 -9.15 -2.95
C GLY A 116 18.30 -8.98 -4.05
N HIS A 117 17.55 -7.87 -4.05
CA HIS A 117 16.62 -7.57 -5.15
C HIS A 117 17.37 -7.42 -6.48
N ARG A 118 16.90 -8.13 -7.52
CA ARG A 118 17.66 -8.30 -8.77
C ARG A 118 17.29 -7.34 -9.90
N HIS A 119 16.29 -6.48 -9.75
CA HIS A 119 15.90 -5.58 -10.83
C HIS A 119 17.03 -4.57 -11.14
N PRO A 120 17.51 -4.47 -12.40
CA PRO A 120 18.70 -3.69 -12.75
C PRO A 120 18.66 -2.22 -12.30
N ALA A 121 17.47 -1.61 -12.31
CA ALA A 121 17.31 -0.21 -11.90
C ALA A 121 17.61 0.05 -10.42
N PHE A 122 17.58 -0.99 -9.56
CA PHE A 122 17.73 -0.85 -8.11
C PHE A 122 19.03 -1.45 -7.57
N GLN A 123 19.84 -2.12 -8.40
CA GLN A 123 21.10 -2.72 -7.97
C GLN A 123 22.18 -1.69 -7.60
N LYS A 124 22.06 -0.45 -8.08
CA LYS A 124 23.03 0.64 -7.87
C LYS A 124 22.73 1.50 -6.64
N GLY A 125 21.87 1.03 -5.75
CA GLY A 125 21.56 1.75 -4.51
C GLY A 125 22.78 1.89 -3.60
N PRO A 126 22.80 2.92 -2.73
CA PRO A 126 23.87 3.09 -1.76
C PRO A 126 23.92 1.93 -0.74
N PRO A 127 25.06 1.66 -0.09
CA PRO A 127 25.16 0.60 0.91
C PRO A 127 24.21 0.83 2.10
N TRP A 128 23.45 -0.20 2.46
CA TRP A 128 22.50 -0.14 3.58
C TRP A 128 23.13 0.37 4.90
N PRO A 129 24.32 -0.07 5.35
CA PRO A 129 24.90 0.43 6.60
C PRO A 129 25.12 1.95 6.60
N LYS A 130 25.50 2.53 5.46
CA LYS A 130 25.66 3.99 5.31
C LYS A 130 24.30 4.69 5.42
N VAL A 131 23.31 4.22 4.65
CA VAL A 131 21.98 4.84 4.66
C VAL A 131 21.30 4.69 6.00
N LYS A 132 21.42 3.54 6.67
CA LYS A 132 20.87 3.33 8.01
C LYS A 132 21.37 4.39 9.00
N LYS A 133 22.68 4.70 8.98
CA LYS A 133 23.25 5.77 9.81
C LYS A 133 22.72 7.16 9.45
N GLU A 134 22.54 7.45 8.17
CA GLU A 134 21.91 8.71 7.73
C GLU A 134 20.44 8.82 8.17
N LEU A 135 19.71 7.70 8.15
CA LEU A 135 18.32 7.63 8.59
C LEU A 135 18.19 7.87 10.10
N GLU A 136 19.14 7.47 10.93
CA GLU A 136 19.11 7.77 12.38
C GLU A 136 19.00 9.29 12.67
N THR A 137 19.67 10.12 11.86
CA THR A 137 19.61 11.58 12.01
C THR A 137 18.26 12.15 11.53
N LEU A 138 17.71 11.59 10.45
CA LEU A 138 16.41 11.98 9.92
C LEU A 138 15.26 11.53 10.84
N ASP A 139 15.36 10.33 11.39
CA ASP A 139 14.40 9.75 12.35
C ASP A 139 14.38 10.59 13.63
N ALA A 140 15.54 10.94 14.20
CA ALA A 140 15.61 11.85 15.34
C ALA A 140 14.96 13.23 15.07
N ARG A 141 15.05 13.72 13.82
CA ARG A 141 14.38 14.98 13.42
C ARG A 141 12.86 14.83 13.36
N ILE A 142 12.38 13.73 12.79
CA ILE A 142 10.94 13.39 12.72
C ILE A 142 10.39 13.23 14.14
N ASP A 143 11.04 12.41 14.98
CA ASP A 143 10.61 12.13 16.35
C ASP A 143 10.61 13.40 17.20
N GLY A 144 11.67 14.21 17.10
CA GLY A 144 11.73 15.49 17.79
C GLY A 144 10.65 16.48 17.34
N TRP A 145 10.26 16.44 16.06
CA TRP A 145 9.14 17.26 15.57
C TRP A 145 7.81 16.77 16.15
N LEU A 146 7.55 15.45 16.14
CA LEU A 146 6.33 14.84 16.68
C LEU A 146 6.19 15.11 18.18
N ALA A 147 7.28 15.00 18.94
CA ALA A 147 7.28 15.29 20.38
C ALA A 147 6.90 16.74 20.71
N ARG A 148 7.16 17.70 19.80
CA ARG A 148 6.79 19.12 19.97
C ARG A 148 5.39 19.45 19.44
N HIS A 149 4.78 18.55 18.67
CA HIS A 149 3.46 18.73 18.04
C HIS A 149 2.61 17.47 18.26
N PRO A 150 2.19 17.18 19.50
CA PRO A 150 1.31 16.05 19.77
C PRO A 150 -0.03 16.21 19.03
N GLN A 151 -0.56 15.09 18.56
CA GLN A 151 -1.88 14.98 17.91
C GLN A 151 -2.99 15.01 18.95
#